data_AF-A0A538H4N2-F1
#
_entry.id   AF-A0A538H4N2-F1
#
_cell.length_a   1.000
_cell.length_b   1.000
_cell.length_c   1.000
_cell.angle_alpha   90.00
_cell.angle_beta   90.00
_cell.angle_gamma   90.00
#
_symmetry.space_group_name_H-M   'P 1'
#
loop_
_entity.id
_entity.type
_entity.pdbx_description
1 polymer ?
#
loop_
_entity_poly.entity_id
_entity_poly.type
_entity_poly.pdbx_seq_one_letter_code
_entity_poly.pdbx_strand_id
1 'polypeptide(L)'
;MPPYYRQLLDTAKRYMEQGEHSVAVIVAQTACELVTEFAFETLIRPHGLTRKEREQLLPRNYDLNNKRVNALYVVLSKDKIKARSFWEGYTTHANLRHAIVHKGEQATAQQAKASLSAASTLITHVEALTVAAANAS
;
A
#
# COMPACT_ATOMS: atom_id res chain seq x y z
N MET A 1 -11.53 4.69 -10.86
CA MET A 1 -11.72 3.28 -10.51
C MET A 1 -12.18 3.22 -9.06
N PRO A 2 -13.21 2.44 -8.70
CA PRO A 2 -13.58 2.29 -7.30
C PRO A 2 -12.38 1.75 -6.50
N PRO A 3 -12.13 2.25 -5.29
CA PRO A 3 -10.99 1.80 -4.49
C PRO A 3 -11.21 0.37 -3.96
N TYR A 4 -10.85 -0.65 -4.74
CA TYR A 4 -10.99 -2.07 -4.36
C TYR A 4 -10.06 -2.50 -3.21
N TYR A 5 -9.15 -1.64 -2.75
CA TYR A 5 -8.21 -1.96 -1.68
C TYR A 5 -8.90 -2.34 -0.35
N ARG A 6 -10.06 -1.77 -0.01
CA ARG A 6 -10.81 -2.18 1.19
C ARG A 6 -11.36 -3.60 1.05
N GLN A 7 -11.90 -3.95 -0.12
CA GLN A 7 -12.39 -5.30 -0.40
C GLN A 7 -11.26 -6.34 -0.40
N LEU A 8 -10.07 -5.99 -0.89
CA LEU A 8 -8.89 -6.84 -0.80
C LEU A 8 -8.42 -7.01 0.65
N LEU A 9 -8.40 -5.94 1.45
CA LEU A 9 -8.06 -6.04 2.87
C LEU A 9 -9.04 -6.96 3.62
N ASP A 10 -10.35 -6.88 3.32
CA ASP A 10 -11.33 -7.80 3.91
C ASP A 10 -11.17 -9.23 3.40
N THR A 11 -10.75 -9.42 2.15
CA THR A 11 -10.38 -10.73 1.61
C THR A 11 -9.17 -11.31 2.34
N ALA A 12 -8.15 -10.48 2.62
CA ALA A 12 -6.98 -10.89 3.39
C ALA A 12 -7.35 -11.33 4.81
N LYS A 13 -8.29 -10.64 5.47
CA LYS A 13 -8.82 -11.05 6.79
C LYS A 13 -9.51 -12.41 6.72
N ARG A 14 -10.30 -12.69 5.68
CA ARG A 14 -10.93 -14.01 5.50
C ARG A 14 -9.90 -15.13 5.34
N TYR A 15 -8.82 -14.91 4.59
CA TYR A 15 -7.73 -15.89 4.49
C TYR A 15 -7.04 -16.12 5.84
N MET A 16 -6.87 -15.06 6.64
CA MET A 16 -6.35 -15.20 8.01
C MET A 16 -7.27 -16.08 8.89
N GLU A 17 -8.58 -15.88 8.82
CA GLU A 17 -9.57 -16.68 9.56
C GLU A 17 -9.58 -18.15 9.14
N GLN A 18 -9.22 -18.44 7.88
CA GLN A 18 -9.10 -19.79 7.33
C GLN A 18 -7.77 -20.48 7.65
N GLY A 19 -6.83 -19.79 8.32
CA GLY A 19 -5.48 -20.30 8.58
C GLY A 19 -4.52 -20.17 7.39
N GLU A 20 -4.95 -19.55 6.29
CA GLU A 20 -4.18 -19.31 5.07
C GLU A 20 -3.29 -18.06 5.24
N HIS A 21 -2.40 -18.10 6.24
CA HIS A 21 -1.63 -16.95 6.70
C HIS A 21 -0.77 -16.30 5.60
N SER A 22 -0.08 -17.11 4.81
CA SER A 22 0.79 -16.62 3.71
C SER A 22 -0.04 -15.90 2.64
N VAL A 23 -1.21 -16.45 2.30
CA VAL A 23 -2.15 -15.83 1.34
C VAL A 23 -2.70 -14.53 1.91
N ALA A 24 -3.07 -14.49 3.19
CA ALA A 24 -3.50 -13.27 3.87
C ALA A 24 -2.45 -12.15 3.75
N VAL A 25 -1.17 -12.45 3.97
CA VAL A 25 -0.07 -11.47 3.83
C VAL A 25 0.05 -10.96 2.38
N ILE A 26 -0.03 -11.85 1.39
CA ILE A 26 0.06 -11.47 -0.03
C ILE A 26 -1.08 -10.53 -0.42
N VAL A 27 -2.32 -10.91 -0.10
CA VAL A 27 -3.51 -10.13 -0.45
C VAL A 27 -3.54 -8.78 0.28
N ALA A 28 -3.07 -8.73 1.53
CA ALA A 28 -2.93 -7.48 2.28
C ALA A 28 -1.94 -6.51 1.61
N GLN A 29 -0.83 -7.01 1.09
CA GLN A 29 0.12 -6.18 0.35
C GLN A 29 -0.46 -5.69 -0.99
N THR A 30 -1.27 -6.50 -1.69
CA THR A 30 -1.98 -6.02 -2.89
C THR A 30 -2.95 -4.88 -2.54
N ALA A 31 -3.61 -4.92 -1.39
CA ALA A 31 -4.43 -3.81 -0.92
C ALA A 31 -3.61 -2.52 -0.68
N CYS A 32 -2.42 -2.65 -0.07
CA CYS A 32 -1.48 -1.54 0.12
C CYS A 32 -1.00 -0.93 -1.21
N GLU A 33 -0.75 -1.76 -2.22
CA GLU A 33 -0.34 -1.30 -3.54
C GLU A 33 -1.48 -0.56 -4.25
N LEU A 34 -2.72 -1.07 -4.19
CA LEU A 34 -3.87 -0.40 -4.81
C LEU A 34 -4.25 0.92 -4.14
N VAL A 35 -4.17 1.05 -2.81
CA VAL A 35 -4.42 2.34 -2.15
C VAL A 35 -3.34 3.37 -2.52
N THR A 36 -2.10 2.90 -2.72
CA THR A 36 -0.99 3.75 -3.14
C THR A 36 -1.15 4.20 -4.59
N GLU A 37 -1.56 3.32 -5.50
CA GLU A 37 -1.92 3.66 -6.87
C GLU A 37 -3.03 4.72 -6.91
N PHE A 38 -4.10 4.50 -6.13
CA PHE A 38 -5.20 5.46 -6.02
C PHE A 38 -4.74 6.84 -5.52
N ALA A 39 -3.82 6.86 -4.54
CA ALA A 39 -3.23 8.10 -4.04
C ALA A 39 -2.43 8.82 -5.14
N PHE A 40 -1.60 8.10 -5.91
CA PHE A 40 -0.86 8.72 -7.02
C PHE A 40 -1.79 9.30 -8.09
N GLU A 41 -2.81 8.53 -8.50
CA GLU A 41 -3.81 8.98 -9.48
C GLU A 41 -4.59 10.20 -9.00
N THR A 42 -4.73 10.40 -7.69
CA THR A 42 -5.41 11.57 -7.13
C THR A 42 -4.46 12.76 -7.02
N LEU A 43 -3.28 12.55 -6.44
CA LEU A 43 -2.28 13.60 -6.18
C LEU A 43 -1.67 14.18 -7.46
N ILE A 44 -1.66 13.41 -8.55
CA ILE A 44 -1.08 13.87 -9.82
C ILE A 44 -2.06 14.69 -10.68
N ARG A 45 -3.38 14.59 -10.43
CA ARG A 45 -4.42 15.26 -11.24
C ARG A 45 -4.25 16.78 -11.35
N PRO A 46 -3.95 17.52 -10.28
CA PRO A 46 -3.82 18.98 -10.34
C PRO A 46 -2.69 19.47 -11.27
N HIS A 47 -1.76 18.58 -11.65
CA HIS A 47 -0.62 18.93 -12.49
C HIS A 47 -0.92 18.95 -14.00
N GLY A 48 -2.16 18.65 -14.43
CA GLY A 48 -2.59 18.81 -15.83
C GLY A 48 -1.91 17.89 -16.84
N LEU A 49 -1.28 16.80 -16.37
CA LEU A 49 -0.50 15.89 -17.22
C LEU A 49 -1.39 15.11 -18.19
N THR A 50 -0.90 14.90 -19.41
CA THR A 50 -1.49 13.98 -20.38
C THR A 50 -1.40 12.53 -19.89
N ARG A 51 -2.20 11.64 -20.49
CA ARG A 51 -2.15 10.20 -20.18
C ARG A 51 -0.75 9.60 -20.39
N LYS A 52 -0.09 9.95 -21.49
CA LYS A 52 1.25 9.45 -21.83
C LYS A 52 2.31 9.90 -20.82
N GLU A 53 2.23 11.15 -20.36
CA GLU A 53 3.14 11.67 -19.33
C GLU A 53 2.91 10.96 -17.99
N ARG A 54 1.65 10.72 -17.60
CA ARG A 54 1.35 9.93 -16.39
C ARG A 54 1.91 8.52 -16.48
N GLU A 55 1.74 7.83 -17.61
CA GLU A 55 2.28 6.48 -17.83
C GLU A 55 3.83 6.43 -17.76
N GLN A 56 4.52 7.52 -18.10
CA GLN A 56 5.97 7.63 -18.01
C GLN A 56 6.47 7.99 -16.61
N LEU A 57 5.68 8.77 -15.86
CA LEU A 57 6.05 9.28 -14.54
C LEU A 57 5.66 8.32 -13.40
N LEU A 58 4.49 7.67 -13.51
CA LEU A 58 3.99 6.76 -12.51
C LEU A 58 4.83 5.47 -12.46
N PRO A 59 5.08 4.94 -11.26
CA PRO A 59 5.90 3.75 -11.10
C PRO A 59 5.15 2.50 -11.59
N ARG A 60 5.90 1.48 -12.01
CA ARG A 60 5.34 0.17 -12.41
C ARG A 60 4.94 -0.72 -11.23
N ASN A 61 5.38 -0.37 -10.02
CA ASN A 61 4.95 -0.99 -8.77
C ASN A 61 4.59 0.12 -7.78
N TYR A 62 3.66 -0.18 -6.87
CA TYR A 62 3.13 0.78 -5.91
C TYR A 62 3.49 0.40 -4.47
N ASP A 63 4.59 -0.33 -4.29
CA ASP A 63 5.13 -0.64 -2.97
C ASP A 63 5.83 0.60 -2.40
N LEU A 64 5.28 1.17 -1.33
CA LEU A 64 5.86 2.35 -0.68
C LEU A 64 7.20 2.06 -0.01
N ASN A 65 7.55 0.80 0.24
CA ASN A 65 8.87 0.41 0.73
C ASN A 65 9.95 0.56 -0.36
N ASN A 66 9.55 0.61 -1.64
CA ASN A 66 10.46 0.92 -2.74
C ASN A 66 10.94 2.37 -2.67
N LYS A 67 12.27 2.58 -2.70
CA LYS A 67 12.89 3.92 -2.57
C LYS A 67 12.36 4.94 -3.60
N ARG A 68 12.18 4.54 -4.86
CA ARG A 68 11.73 5.44 -5.93
C ARG A 68 10.25 5.79 -5.78
N VAL A 69 9.41 4.80 -5.50
CA VAL A 69 7.97 4.99 -5.25
C VAL A 69 7.77 5.92 -4.05
N ASN A 70 8.49 5.67 -2.96
CA ASN A 70 8.45 6.50 -1.77
C ASN A 70 8.86 7.95 -2.04
N ALA A 71 9.94 8.17 -2.79
CA ALA A 71 10.40 9.51 -3.14
C ALA A 71 9.33 10.28 -3.92
N LEU A 72 8.71 9.65 -4.93
CA LEU A 72 7.63 10.26 -5.69
C LEU A 72 6.41 10.55 -4.80
N TYR A 73 6.04 9.60 -3.92
CA TYR A 73 4.95 9.79 -2.97
C TYR A 73 5.20 11.02 -2.07
N VAL A 74 6.39 11.16 -1.49
CA VAL A 74 6.73 12.31 -0.63
C VAL A 74 6.69 13.63 -1.43
N VAL A 75 7.16 13.62 -2.68
CA VAL A 75 7.14 14.82 -3.53
C VAL A 75 5.71 15.30 -3.79
N LEU A 76 4.81 14.38 -4.10
CA LEU A 76 3.41 14.67 -4.45
C LEU A 76 2.55 14.97 -3.21
N SER A 77 2.67 14.16 -2.16
CA SER A 77 1.82 14.25 -0.96
C SER A 77 2.34 15.21 0.11
N LYS A 78 3.64 15.57 0.06
CA LYS A 78 4.39 16.22 1.16
C LYS A 78 4.43 15.42 2.47
N ASP A 79 3.89 14.20 2.50
CA ASP A 79 3.90 13.34 3.67
C ASP A 79 5.19 12.54 3.77
N LYS A 80 5.97 12.83 4.82
CA LYS A 80 7.18 12.08 5.19
C LYS A 80 6.77 10.75 5.84
N ILE A 81 6.16 9.86 5.06
CA ILE A 81 5.55 8.61 5.57
C ILE A 81 6.53 7.73 6.36
N LYS A 82 7.83 7.78 6.02
CA LYS A 82 8.89 7.05 6.72
C LYS A 82 9.14 7.49 8.15
N ALA A 83 8.73 8.72 8.50
CA ALA A 83 8.82 9.24 9.86
C ALA A 83 7.58 8.91 10.71
N ARG A 84 6.57 8.23 10.13
CA ARG A 84 5.36 7.82 10.87
C ARG A 84 5.68 6.62 11.74
N SER A 85 5.05 6.57 12.92
CA SER A 85 5.26 5.49 13.90
C SER A 85 4.93 4.09 13.37
N PHE A 86 4.00 3.97 12.43
CA PHE A 86 3.63 2.69 11.82
C PHE A 86 4.60 2.19 10.75
N TRP A 87 5.57 3.02 10.33
CA TRP A 87 6.40 2.74 9.15
C TRP A 87 7.20 1.44 9.29
N GLU A 88 7.79 1.20 10.46
CA GLU A 88 8.55 -0.02 10.74
C GLU A 88 7.68 -1.29 10.62
N GLY A 89 6.43 -1.22 11.08
CA GLY A 89 5.46 -2.30 10.93
C GLY A 89 5.14 -2.59 9.47
N TYR A 90 4.99 -1.54 8.65
CA TYR A 90 4.78 -1.69 7.22
C TYR A 90 6.00 -2.27 6.49
N THR A 91 7.22 -1.80 6.79
CA THR A 91 8.44 -2.37 6.20
C THR A 91 8.59 -3.84 6.56
N THR A 92 8.29 -4.23 7.80
CA THR A 92 8.28 -5.64 8.23
C THR A 92 7.27 -6.46 7.42
N HIS A 93 6.07 -5.94 7.22
CA HIS A 93 5.05 -6.58 6.38
C HIS A 93 5.51 -6.77 4.92
N ALA A 94 6.04 -5.72 4.29
CA ALA A 94 6.50 -5.77 2.90
C ALA A 94 7.65 -6.77 2.72
N ASN A 95 8.58 -6.82 3.69
CA ASN A 95 9.68 -7.79 3.70
C ASN A 95 9.18 -9.23 3.86
N LEU A 96 8.18 -9.46 4.74
CA LEU A 96 7.57 -10.78 4.90
C LEU A 96 6.88 -11.23 3.61
N ARG A 97 6.09 -10.36 2.96
CA ARG A 97 5.49 -10.67 1.65
C ARG A 97 6.55 -11.03 0.62
N HIS A 98 7.65 -10.27 0.57
CA HIS A 98 8.75 -10.56 -0.35
C HIS A 98 9.35 -11.95 -0.10
N ALA A 99 9.55 -12.30 1.18
CA ALA A 99 10.06 -13.62 1.57
C ALA A 99 9.11 -14.77 1.20
N ILE A 100 7.81 -14.61 1.44
CA ILE A 100 6.79 -15.60 1.04
C ILE A 100 6.82 -15.82 -0.48
N VAL A 101 6.70 -14.73 -1.26
CA VAL A 101 6.54 -14.82 -2.73
C VAL A 101 7.80 -15.27 -3.44
N HIS A 102 8.98 -14.82 -2.99
CA HIS A 102 10.23 -15.08 -3.69
C HIS A 102 11.09 -16.20 -3.10
N LYS A 103 10.85 -16.58 -1.83
CA LYS A 103 11.63 -17.61 -1.13
C LYS A 103 10.78 -18.80 -0.67
N GLY A 104 9.45 -18.75 -0.83
CA GLY A 104 8.55 -19.82 -0.41
C GLY A 104 8.39 -19.93 1.11
N GLU A 105 8.79 -18.91 1.87
CA GLU A 105 8.60 -18.88 3.32
C GLU A 105 7.11 -18.92 3.69
N GLN A 106 6.80 -19.47 4.86
CA GLN A 106 5.44 -19.54 5.39
C GLN A 106 5.25 -18.55 6.52
N ALA A 107 4.14 -17.79 6.46
CA ALA A 107 3.78 -16.91 7.57
C ALA A 107 3.18 -17.70 8.72
N THR A 108 3.62 -17.38 9.94
CA THR A 108 2.89 -17.76 11.16
C THR A 108 1.63 -16.92 11.32
N ALA A 109 0.68 -17.41 12.13
CA ALA A 109 -0.53 -16.67 12.48
C ALA A 109 -0.20 -15.27 13.06
N GLN A 110 0.82 -15.18 13.92
CA GLN A 110 1.22 -13.93 14.53
C GLN A 110 1.80 -12.94 13.51
N GLN A 111 2.62 -13.42 12.57
CA GLN A 111 3.16 -12.59 11.49
C GLN A 111 2.07 -12.10 10.53
N ALA A 112 1.10 -12.96 10.19
CA ALA A 112 -0.03 -12.57 9.35
C ALA A 112 -0.94 -11.56 10.04
N LYS A 113 -1.21 -11.72 11.34
CA LYS A 113 -1.95 -10.72 12.15
C LYS A 113 -1.22 -9.37 12.20
N ALA A 114 0.09 -9.38 12.43
CA ALA A 114 0.90 -8.16 12.41
C ALA A 114 0.89 -7.48 11.04
N SER A 115 0.96 -8.27 9.97
CA SER A 115 0.86 -7.80 8.58
C SER A 115 -0.49 -7.15 8.28
N LEU A 116 -1.60 -7.76 8.67
CA LEU A 116 -2.94 -7.18 8.51
C LEU A 116 -3.10 -5.86 9.27
N SER A 117 -2.54 -5.77 10.48
CA SER A 117 -2.54 -4.53 11.26
C SER A 117 -1.74 -3.42 10.57
N ALA A 118 -0.53 -3.74 10.08
CA ALA A 118 0.32 -2.80 9.35
C ALA A 118 -0.34 -2.32 8.05
N ALA A 119 -0.89 -3.24 7.25
CA ALA A 119 -1.62 -2.92 6.02
C ALA A 119 -2.84 -2.04 6.29
N SER A 120 -3.64 -2.38 7.32
CA SER A 120 -4.82 -1.58 7.72
C SER A 120 -4.44 -0.16 8.12
N THR A 121 -3.33 0.00 8.85
CA THR A 121 -2.83 1.31 9.29
C THR A 121 -2.35 2.14 8.10
N LEU A 122 -1.57 1.54 7.19
CA LEU A 122 -1.13 2.21 5.98
C LEU A 122 -2.31 2.66 5.12
N ILE A 123 -3.27 1.75 4.84
CA ILE A 123 -4.44 2.04 4.01
C ILE A 123 -5.22 3.22 4.58
N THR A 124 -5.48 3.20 5.89
CA THR A 124 -6.23 4.27 6.56
C THR A 124 -5.49 5.61 6.48
N HIS A 125 -4.16 5.61 6.66
CA HIS A 125 -3.34 6.80 6.55
C HIS A 125 -3.35 7.39 5.13
N VAL A 126 -3.09 6.56 4.12
CA VAL A 126 -3.02 6.99 2.71
C VAL A 126 -4.40 7.44 2.21
N GLU A 127 -5.48 6.75 2.59
CA GLU A 127 -6.85 7.13 2.26
C GLU A 127 -7.20 8.50 2.86
N ALA A 128 -6.93 8.72 4.15
CA ALA A 128 -7.19 10.02 4.80
C ALA A 128 -6.43 11.17 4.12
N LEU A 129 -5.17 10.95 3.77
CA LEU A 129 -4.36 11.92 3.03
C LEU A 129 -4.97 12.22 1.66
N THR A 130 -5.40 11.19 0.95
CA THR A 130 -5.94 11.32 -0.40
C THR A 130 -7.27 12.06 -0.40
N VAL A 131 -8.16 11.79 0.56
CA VAL A 131 -9.41 12.54 0.75
C VAL A 131 -9.14 14.01 1.07
N ALA A 132 -8.16 14.29 1.94
CA ALA A 132 -7.78 15.66 2.26
C ALA A 132 -7.27 16.43 1.02
N ALA A 133 -6.45 15.78 0.19
CA ALA A 133 -5.93 16.37 -1.05
C ALA A 133 -7.04 16.63 -2.09
N ALA A 134 -7.99 15.70 -2.22
CA ALA A 134 -9.12 15.84 -3.14
C ALA A 134 -10.07 16.99 -2.74
N ASN A 135 -10.23 17.26 -1.44
CA ASN A 135 -11.06 18.38 -0.95
C ASN A 135 -10.37 19.74 -1.04
N ALA A 136 -9.05 19.76 -1.24
CA ALA A 136 -8.24 20.99 -1.35
C ALA A 136 -7.97 21.42 -2.80
N SER A 137 -8.37 20.59 -3.77
CA SER A 137 -8.21 20.81 -5.22
C SER A 137 -9.50 21.31 -5.84
#